data_AF-A0A2M8L4U5-F1
#
_entry.id   AF-A0A2M8L4U5-F1
#
_cell.length_a   1.000
_cell.length_b   1.000
_cell.length_c   1.000
_cell.angle_alpha   90.00
_cell.angle_beta   90.00
_cell.angle_gamma   90.00
#
_symmetry.space_group_name_H-M   'P 1'
#
loop_
_entity.id
_entity.type
_entity.pdbx_description
1 polymer ?
#
loop_
_entity_poly.entity_id
_entity_poly.type
_entity_poly.pdbx_seq_one_letter_code
_entity_poly.pdbx_strand_id
1 'polypeptide(L)'
;IGEENSSFLGLVLVPKILIAAMSRADIPEEQRKDFFLYVDEFQNFATPDFAQILSEARKYHLNLCVANQFIGQIEEEIKNAVFGNVGTIISFNIGVTDANFLQHWFTPTFNEDDLLNIERFHTYIKTIVNSEPVPPFSMDLTKNIEAQKNQASPKVAEMIKKLSRLKYGQDKNMVEAEISQRARL
;
A
#
# COMPACT_ATOMS: atom_id res chain seq x y z
N ILE A 1 10.94 -14.83 5.01
CA ILE A 1 9.83 -15.63 4.43
C ILE A 1 10.11 -15.69 2.93
N GLY A 2 10.16 -16.87 2.32
CA GLY A 2 10.45 -16.98 0.88
C GLY A 2 9.31 -16.42 0.02
N GLU A 3 9.57 -16.26 -1.27
CA GLU A 3 8.61 -15.74 -2.27
C GLU A 3 7.32 -16.56 -2.30
N GLU A 4 7.42 -17.89 -2.40
CA GLU A 4 6.27 -18.81 -2.40
C GLU A 4 5.39 -18.68 -1.15
N ASN A 5 6.01 -18.60 0.04
CA ASN A 5 5.27 -18.43 1.29
C ASN A 5 4.59 -17.06 1.37
N SER A 6 5.20 -16.03 0.77
CA SER A 6 4.62 -14.68 0.72
C SER A 6 3.42 -14.66 -0.22
N SER A 7 3.54 -15.28 -1.39
CA SER A 7 2.43 -15.43 -2.35
C SER A 7 1.26 -16.21 -1.75
N PHE A 8 1.53 -17.33 -1.07
CA PHE A 8 0.50 -18.10 -0.36
C PHE A 8 -0.21 -17.28 0.73
N LEU A 9 0.55 -16.52 1.54
CA LEU A 9 -0.04 -15.61 2.52
C LEU A 9 -0.90 -14.54 1.84
N GLY A 10 -0.47 -14.02 0.69
CA GLY A 10 -1.25 -13.13 -0.15
C GLY A 10 -2.61 -13.70 -0.52
N LEU A 11 -2.61 -14.89 -1.10
CA LEU A 11 -3.81 -15.61 -1.53
C LEU A 11 -4.82 -15.85 -0.41
N VAL A 12 -4.38 -15.94 0.85
CA VAL A 12 -5.27 -16.15 1.99
C VAL A 12 -5.70 -14.84 2.64
N LEU A 13 -4.78 -13.89 2.81
CA LEU A 13 -5.03 -12.65 3.55
C LEU A 13 -5.82 -11.64 2.73
N VAL A 14 -5.53 -11.53 1.44
CA VAL A 14 -6.11 -10.51 0.57
C VAL A 14 -7.62 -10.69 0.39
N PRO A 15 -8.14 -11.90 0.07
CA PRO A 15 -9.58 -12.11 0.01
C PRO A 15 -10.27 -11.87 1.34
N LYS A 16 -9.63 -12.23 2.47
CA LYS A 16 -10.17 -11.97 3.80
C LYS A 16 -10.28 -10.47 4.10
N ILE A 17 -9.29 -9.68 3.69
CA ILE A 17 -9.32 -8.22 3.83
C ILE A 17 -10.42 -7.63 2.95
N LEU A 18 -10.56 -8.10 1.71
CA LEU A 18 -11.63 -7.67 0.80
C LEU A 18 -13.02 -7.98 1.40
N ILE A 19 -13.26 -9.21 1.84
CA ILE A 19 -14.52 -9.62 2.50
C ILE A 19 -14.79 -8.76 3.74
N ALA A 20 -13.76 -8.53 4.58
CA ALA A 20 -13.90 -7.68 5.75
C ALA A 20 -14.23 -6.22 5.40
N ALA A 21 -13.68 -5.68 4.31
CA ALA A 21 -14.06 -4.37 3.81
C ALA A 21 -15.50 -4.36 3.30
N MET A 22 -15.89 -5.33 2.48
CA MET A 22 -17.25 -5.46 1.94
C MET A 22 -18.32 -5.67 3.03
N SER A 23 -17.95 -6.28 4.18
CA SER A 23 -18.85 -6.40 5.34
C SER A 23 -19.34 -5.06 5.90
N ARG A 24 -18.72 -3.95 5.50
CA ARG A 24 -19.14 -2.58 5.86
C ARG A 24 -20.26 -2.05 4.95
N ALA A 25 -20.81 -2.87 4.05
CA ALA A 25 -21.89 -2.48 3.15
C ALA A 25 -23.10 -1.91 3.89
N ASP A 26 -23.45 -2.49 5.04
CA ASP A 26 -24.59 -2.06 5.87
C ASP A 26 -24.28 -0.83 6.77
N ILE A 27 -23.04 -0.36 6.77
CA ILE A 27 -22.62 0.83 7.53
C ILE A 27 -22.74 2.05 6.59
N PRO A 28 -23.43 3.14 6.99
CA PRO A 28 -23.44 4.39 6.22
C PRO A 28 -22.03 4.88 5.93
N GLU A 29 -21.78 5.40 4.72
CA GLU A 29 -20.43 5.76 4.25
C GLU A 29 -19.70 6.71 5.22
N GLU A 30 -20.40 7.72 5.74
CA GLU A 30 -19.86 8.68 6.72
C GLU A 30 -19.39 8.05 8.05
N GLN A 31 -19.88 6.86 8.38
CA GLN A 31 -19.52 6.13 9.60
C GLN A 31 -18.48 5.04 9.36
N ARG A 32 -18.12 4.78 8.10
CA ARG A 32 -17.09 3.81 7.74
C ARG A 32 -15.74 4.33 8.21
N LYS A 33 -14.95 3.45 8.81
CA LYS A 33 -13.59 3.77 9.26
C LYS A 33 -12.60 3.47 8.16
N ASP A 34 -11.72 4.43 7.89
CA ASP A 34 -10.59 4.23 6.98
C ASP A 34 -9.68 3.12 7.47
N PHE A 35 -9.36 2.23 6.55
CA PHE A 35 -8.37 1.18 6.74
C PHE A 35 -7.34 1.28 5.62
N PHE A 36 -6.08 1.44 5.99
CA PHE A 36 -4.97 1.55 5.05
C PHE A 36 -4.22 0.23 4.97
N LEU A 37 -4.21 -0.37 3.79
CA LEU A 37 -3.45 -1.57 3.48
C LEU A 37 -2.19 -1.16 2.71
N TYR A 38 -1.03 -1.42 3.32
CA TYR A 38 0.28 -1.22 2.70
C TYR A 38 0.84 -2.56 2.26
N VAL A 39 1.18 -2.69 0.98
CA VAL A 39 1.73 -3.91 0.40
C VAL A 39 3.06 -3.56 -0.25
N ASP A 40 4.14 -4.03 0.38
CA ASP A 40 5.47 -3.98 -0.20
C ASP A 40 5.70 -5.21 -1.08
N GLU A 41 6.57 -5.09 -2.08
CA GLU A 41 6.83 -6.13 -3.08
C GLU A 41 5.53 -6.68 -3.71
N PHE A 42 4.68 -5.77 -4.17
CA PHE A 42 3.33 -6.05 -4.64
C PHE A 42 3.25 -7.16 -5.70
N GLN A 43 4.27 -7.34 -6.53
CA GLN A 43 4.32 -8.42 -7.52
C GLN A 43 4.16 -9.82 -6.90
N ASN A 44 4.59 -10.02 -5.65
CA ASN A 44 4.42 -11.30 -4.94
C ASN A 44 2.97 -11.57 -4.55
N PHE A 45 2.14 -10.52 -4.55
CA PHE A 45 0.76 -10.52 -4.08
C PHE A 45 -0.22 -10.17 -5.20
N ALA A 46 0.26 -9.84 -6.41
CA ALA A 46 -0.54 -9.36 -7.52
C ALA A 46 -1.45 -10.48 -8.08
N THR A 47 -2.60 -10.67 -7.43
CA THR A 47 -3.66 -11.61 -7.84
C THR A 47 -4.85 -10.84 -8.43
N PRO A 48 -5.75 -11.51 -9.19
CA PRO A 48 -6.97 -10.87 -9.70
C PRO A 48 -7.84 -10.21 -8.63
N ASP A 49 -7.86 -10.74 -7.40
CA ASP A 49 -8.60 -10.14 -6.27
C ASP A 49 -8.12 -8.72 -5.93
N PHE A 50 -6.85 -8.38 -6.20
CA PHE A 50 -6.37 -7.01 -6.02
C PHE A 50 -6.96 -6.04 -7.03
N ALA A 51 -7.20 -6.47 -8.27
CA ALA A 51 -7.88 -5.65 -9.27
C ALA A 51 -9.31 -5.29 -8.80
N GLN A 52 -9.99 -6.24 -8.14
CA GLN A 52 -11.28 -5.99 -7.51
C GLN A 52 -11.16 -5.02 -6.33
N ILE A 53 -10.16 -5.20 -5.44
CA ILE A 53 -9.92 -4.26 -4.34
C ILE A 53 -9.72 -2.83 -4.86
N LEU A 54 -8.90 -2.67 -5.90
CA LEU A 54 -8.55 -1.37 -6.47
C LEU A 54 -9.74 -0.64 -7.11
N SER A 55 -10.68 -1.39 -7.69
CA SER A 55 -11.84 -0.82 -8.38
C SER A 55 -13.06 -0.63 -7.45
N GLU A 56 -13.27 -1.51 -6.46
CA GLU A 56 -14.50 -1.50 -5.65
C GLU A 56 -14.27 -1.05 -4.21
N ALA A 57 -13.12 -1.38 -3.61
CA ALA A 57 -12.96 -1.30 -2.17
C ALA A 57 -12.84 0.12 -1.61
N ARG A 58 -12.60 1.10 -2.49
CA ARG A 58 -12.64 2.53 -2.15
C ARG A 58 -13.97 2.92 -1.50
N LYS A 59 -15.11 2.40 -2.00
CA LYS A 59 -16.45 2.67 -1.43
C LYS A 59 -16.56 2.19 0.02
N TYR A 60 -15.77 1.19 0.40
CA TYR A 60 -15.76 0.61 1.74
C TYR A 60 -14.66 1.19 2.64
N HIS A 61 -14.05 2.30 2.24
CA HIS A 61 -12.95 2.95 2.97
C HIS A 61 -11.75 2.01 3.18
N LEU A 62 -11.50 1.13 2.21
CA LEU A 62 -10.25 0.38 2.11
C LEU A 62 -9.33 1.14 1.16
N ASN A 63 -8.31 1.77 1.75
CA ASN A 63 -7.29 2.52 1.04
C ASN A 63 -6.08 1.61 0.80
N LEU A 64 -5.63 1.51 -0.45
CA LEU A 64 -4.52 0.64 -0.81
C LEU A 64 -3.29 1.47 -1.19
N CYS A 65 -2.14 1.10 -0.66
CA CYS A 65 -0.83 1.62 -1.04
C CYS A 65 0.07 0.44 -1.40
N VAL A 66 0.44 0.33 -2.67
CA VAL A 66 1.31 -0.74 -3.17
C VAL A 66 2.66 -0.17 -3.58
N ALA A 67 3.71 -0.94 -3.33
CA ALA A 67 5.06 -0.65 -3.81
C ALA A 67 5.57 -1.84 -4.62
N ASN A 68 6.22 -1.57 -5.75
CA ASN A 68 6.84 -2.58 -6.59
C ASN A 68 8.20 -2.06 -7.10
N GLN A 69 9.15 -2.97 -7.30
CA GLN A 69 10.46 -2.61 -7.85
C GLN A 69 10.44 -2.55 -9.38
N PHE A 70 9.72 -3.48 -10.02
CA PHE A 70 9.67 -3.61 -11.47
C PHE A 70 8.22 -3.77 -11.93
N ILE A 71 7.77 -2.94 -12.87
CA ILE A 71 6.40 -3.03 -13.41
C ILE A 71 6.29 -4.26 -14.33
N GLY A 72 7.39 -4.67 -14.94
CA GLY A 72 7.46 -5.87 -15.79
C GLY A 72 7.14 -7.20 -15.09
N GLN A 73 7.19 -7.27 -13.75
CA GLN A 73 6.86 -8.48 -12.98
C GLN A 73 5.36 -8.69 -12.78
N ILE A 74 4.55 -7.67 -13.06
CA ILE A 74 3.10 -7.71 -12.88
C ILE A 74 2.44 -8.09 -14.20
N GLU A 75 1.54 -9.06 -14.15
CA GLU A 75 0.72 -9.46 -15.31
C GLU A 75 -0.04 -8.26 -15.91
N GLU A 76 -0.19 -8.26 -17.23
CA GLU A 76 -0.73 -7.12 -17.98
C GLU A 76 -2.14 -6.72 -17.54
N GLU A 77 -3.01 -7.69 -17.26
CA GLU A 77 -4.38 -7.43 -16.80
C GLU A 77 -4.39 -6.69 -15.45
N ILE A 78 -3.57 -7.14 -14.50
CA ILE A 78 -3.46 -6.53 -13.18
C ILE A 78 -2.82 -5.15 -13.27
N LYS A 79 -1.80 -5.01 -14.11
CA LYS A 79 -1.15 -3.71 -14.39
C LYS A 79 -2.17 -2.70 -14.89
N ASN A 80 -2.99 -3.06 -15.88
CA ASN A 80 -4.03 -2.19 -16.41
C ASN A 80 -5.08 -1.84 -15.35
N ALA A 81 -5.47 -2.80 -14.50
CA ALA A 81 -6.38 -2.54 -13.40
C ALA A 81 -5.78 -1.60 -12.34
N VAL A 82 -4.51 -1.75 -12.00
CA VAL A 82 -3.80 -0.86 -11.05
C VAL A 82 -3.73 0.54 -11.63
N PHE A 83 -3.09 0.72 -12.79
CA PHE A 83 -2.84 2.04 -13.35
C PHE A 83 -4.13 2.76 -13.82
N GLY A 84 -5.20 2.01 -14.09
CA GLY A 84 -6.52 2.57 -14.38
C GLY A 84 -7.28 3.09 -13.16
N ASN A 85 -6.99 2.58 -11.95
CA ASN A 85 -7.73 2.93 -10.72
C ASN A 85 -6.92 3.78 -9.73
N VAL A 86 -5.60 3.85 -9.85
CA VAL A 86 -4.76 4.64 -8.93
C VAL A 86 -4.84 6.14 -9.23
N GLY A 87 -5.25 6.92 -8.21
CA GLY A 87 -5.25 8.38 -8.28
C GLY A 87 -3.85 8.98 -8.17
N THR A 88 -3.00 8.36 -7.36
CA THR A 88 -1.65 8.83 -7.02
C THR A 88 -0.60 7.84 -7.50
N ILE A 89 0.43 8.35 -8.17
CA ILE A 89 1.62 7.61 -8.59
C ILE A 89 2.83 8.36 -8.02
N ILE A 90 3.70 7.64 -7.33
CA ILE A 90 4.97 8.14 -6.80
C ILE A 90 6.06 7.33 -7.47
N SER A 91 6.89 7.98 -8.28
CA SER A 91 8.00 7.35 -8.98
C SER A 91 9.32 7.77 -8.31
N PHE A 92 10.15 6.77 -8.02
CA PHE A 92 11.54 6.93 -7.64
C PHE A 92 12.42 6.71 -8.88
N ASN A 93 13.73 6.60 -8.69
CA ASN A 93 14.62 6.14 -9.75
C ASN A 93 14.21 4.75 -10.25
N ILE A 94 13.95 4.63 -11.55
CA ILE A 94 13.47 3.42 -12.22
C ILE A 94 14.30 3.13 -13.47
N GLY A 95 14.18 1.91 -14.02
CA GLY A 95 14.86 1.50 -15.25
C GLY A 95 14.13 1.97 -16.53
N VAL A 96 14.83 1.88 -17.67
CA VAL A 96 14.36 2.32 -19.00
C VAL A 96 12.97 1.79 -19.36
N THR A 97 12.74 0.49 -19.20
CA THR A 97 11.45 -0.12 -19.54
C THR A 97 10.29 0.45 -18.73
N ASP A 98 10.50 0.67 -17.44
CA ASP A 98 9.46 1.21 -16.55
C ASP A 98 9.29 2.72 -16.74
N ALA A 99 10.37 3.45 -17.02
CA ALA A 99 10.33 4.88 -17.35
C ALA A 99 9.55 5.11 -18.66
N ASN A 100 9.82 4.30 -19.68
CA ASN A 100 9.13 4.38 -20.96
C ASN A 100 7.62 4.18 -20.80
N PHE A 101 7.22 3.25 -19.94
CA PHE A 101 5.82 3.03 -19.58
C PHE A 101 5.24 4.20 -18.76
N LEU A 102 5.90 4.60 -17.66
CA LEU A 102 5.38 5.59 -16.72
C LEU A 102 5.35 7.03 -17.23
N GLN A 103 6.18 7.39 -18.21
CA GLN A 103 6.28 8.78 -18.70
C GLN A 103 4.93 9.37 -19.14
N HIS A 104 4.00 8.53 -19.62
CA HIS A 104 2.67 8.96 -20.06
C HIS A 104 1.84 9.62 -18.95
N TRP A 105 2.09 9.27 -17.69
CA TRP A 105 1.43 9.89 -16.53
C TRP A 105 2.11 11.15 -16.03
N PHE A 106 3.36 11.38 -16.42
CA PHE A 106 4.16 12.54 -15.98
C PHE A 106 4.29 13.63 -17.05
N THR A 107 3.96 13.30 -18.31
CA THR A 107 3.91 14.24 -19.43
C THR A 107 2.83 15.31 -19.20
N PRO A 108 3.08 16.60 -19.53
CA PRO A 108 4.28 17.14 -20.17
C PRO A 108 5.35 17.62 -19.19
N THR A 109 5.14 17.48 -17.87
CA THR A 109 6.03 18.07 -16.86
C THR A 109 7.38 17.36 -16.77
N PHE A 110 7.36 16.03 -16.80
CA PHE A 110 8.58 15.22 -16.83
C PHE A 110 8.54 14.24 -18.00
N ASN A 111 9.71 13.96 -18.56
CA ASN A 111 9.90 12.99 -19.63
C ASN A 111 10.57 11.70 -19.10
N GLU A 112 10.85 10.77 -20.01
CA GLU A 112 11.53 9.51 -19.70
C GLU A 112 12.92 9.71 -19.07
N ASP A 113 13.74 10.61 -19.62
CA ASP A 113 15.08 10.90 -19.11
C ASP A 113 15.03 11.46 -17.68
N ASP A 114 14.03 12.28 -17.35
CA ASP A 114 13.85 12.81 -16.01
C ASP A 114 13.61 11.68 -15.00
N LEU A 115 12.78 10.68 -15.35
CA LEU A 115 12.47 9.53 -14.49
C LEU A 115 13.70 8.63 -14.25
N LEU A 116 14.58 8.52 -15.26
CA LEU A 116 15.82 7.75 -15.18
C LEU A 116 16.89 8.41 -14.30
N ASN A 117 16.83 9.72 -14.14
CA ASN A 117 17.84 10.52 -13.44
C ASN A 117 17.38 11.05 -12.08
N ILE A 118 16.26 10.53 -11.54
CA ILE A 118 15.79 10.90 -10.19
C ILE A 118 16.88 10.57 -9.16
N GLU A 119 17.31 11.58 -8.42
CA GLU A 119 18.31 11.43 -7.37
C GLU A 119 17.78 10.63 -6.17
N ARG A 120 18.72 10.09 -5.38
CA ARG A 120 18.37 9.42 -4.12
C ARG A 120 17.57 10.36 -3.23
N PHE A 121 16.51 9.81 -2.61
CA PHE A 121 15.56 10.54 -1.77
C PHE A 121 14.74 11.61 -2.49
N HIS A 122 14.75 11.66 -3.82
CA HIS A 122 13.81 12.46 -4.59
C HIS A 122 12.79 11.55 -5.25
N THR A 123 11.61 12.11 -5.54
CA THR A 123 10.53 11.43 -6.24
C THR A 123 9.78 12.39 -7.14
N TYR A 124 9.17 11.86 -8.20
CA TYR A 124 8.12 12.56 -8.93
C TYR A 124 6.76 12.01 -8.56
N ILE A 125 5.81 12.91 -8.37
CA ILE A 125 4.49 12.59 -7.88
C ILE A 125 3.46 13.15 -8.85
N LYS A 126 2.56 12.27 -9.28
CA LYS A 126 1.29 12.63 -9.92
C LYS A 126 0.18 12.27 -8.95
N THR A 127 -0.70 13.21 -8.63
CA THR A 127 -1.77 12.98 -7.66
C THR A 127 -3.02 13.79 -8.00
N ILE A 128 -4.05 13.64 -7.17
CA ILE A 128 -5.34 14.30 -7.30
C ILE A 128 -5.61 15.02 -5.97
N VAL A 129 -5.98 16.30 -6.05
CA VAL A 129 -6.34 17.12 -4.88
C VAL A 129 -7.78 17.60 -5.10
N ASN A 130 -8.65 17.38 -4.11
CA ASN A 130 -10.07 17.74 -4.21
C ASN A 130 -10.77 17.20 -5.48
N SER A 131 -10.43 15.96 -5.87
CA SER A 131 -10.91 15.30 -7.10
C SER A 131 -10.44 15.92 -8.42
N GLU A 132 -9.49 16.84 -8.38
CA GLU A 132 -8.86 17.43 -9.58
C GLU A 132 -7.41 16.96 -9.74
N PRO A 133 -6.99 16.52 -10.95
CA PRO A 133 -5.61 16.17 -11.21
C PRO A 133 -4.72 17.42 -11.12
N VAL A 134 -3.63 17.32 -10.38
CA VAL A 134 -2.63 18.40 -10.31
C VAL A 134 -1.47 18.10 -11.25
N PRO A 135 -0.79 19.12 -11.81
CA PRO A 135 0.43 18.91 -12.56
C PRO A 135 1.43 18.09 -11.74
N PRO A 136 2.12 17.11 -12.33
CA PRO A 136 3.14 16.36 -11.62
C PRO A 136 4.22 17.28 -11.04
N PHE A 137 4.78 16.92 -9.89
CA PHE A 137 5.81 17.71 -9.22
C PHE A 137 6.86 16.83 -8.56
N SER A 138 8.03 17.41 -8.26
CA SER A 138 9.09 16.74 -7.52
C SER A 138 8.93 16.92 -6.01
N MET A 139 9.33 15.91 -5.24
CA MET A 139 9.34 15.95 -3.78
C MET A 139 10.68 15.45 -3.26
N ASP A 140 11.26 16.25 -2.35
CA ASP A 140 12.46 15.91 -1.58
C ASP A 140 12.05 15.16 -0.30
N LEU A 141 12.54 13.94 -0.16
CA LEU A 141 12.33 13.04 0.97
C LEU A 141 13.53 12.99 1.91
N THR A 142 14.55 13.83 1.71
CA THR A 142 15.69 13.91 2.61
C THR A 142 15.20 14.24 4.03
N LYS A 143 15.71 13.47 4.99
CA LYS A 143 15.35 13.59 6.40
C LYS A 143 16.60 13.85 7.21
N ASN A 144 16.54 14.85 8.07
CA ASN A 144 17.53 15.01 9.14
C ASN A 144 17.27 13.97 10.23
N ILE A 145 17.89 12.80 10.08
CA ILE A 145 17.73 11.67 11.00
C ILE A 145 18.17 12.05 12.42
N GLU A 146 19.20 12.90 12.58
CA GLU A 146 19.67 13.34 13.89
C GLU A 146 18.63 14.20 14.59
N ALA A 147 18.07 15.19 13.89
CA ALA A 147 17.00 16.02 14.42
C ALA A 147 15.77 15.18 14.81
N GLN A 148 15.39 14.19 13.99
CA GLN A 148 14.29 13.28 14.31
C GLN A 148 14.59 12.41 15.54
N LYS A 149 15.81 11.88 15.65
CA LYS A 149 16.24 11.10 16.82
C LYS A 149 16.23 11.94 18.09
N ASN A 150 16.63 13.21 18.00
CA ASN A 150 16.61 14.13 19.15
C ASN A 150 15.19 14.46 19.63
N GLN A 151 14.19 14.35 18.75
CA GLN A 151 12.77 14.47 19.12
C GLN A 151 12.14 13.13 19.57
N ALA A 152 12.83 12.01 19.35
CA ALA A 152 12.31 10.70 19.72
C ALA A 152 12.35 10.52 21.25
N SER A 153 11.23 10.10 21.83
CA SER A 153 11.15 9.74 23.25
C SER A 153 11.03 8.23 23.40
N PRO A 154 12.08 7.53 23.88
CA PRO A 154 12.01 6.10 24.15
C PRO A 154 10.88 5.72 25.11
N LYS A 155 10.58 6.60 26.08
CA LYS A 155 9.47 6.41 27.03
C LYS A 155 8.11 6.45 26.34
N VAL A 156 7.90 7.39 25.41
CA VAL A 156 6.66 7.47 24.63
C VAL A 156 6.51 6.24 23.73
N ALA A 157 7.60 5.83 23.07
CA ALA A 157 7.59 4.62 22.24
C ALA A 157 7.23 3.36 23.05
N GLU A 158 7.81 3.18 24.23
CA GLU A 158 7.43 2.10 25.16
C GLU A 158 5.96 2.16 25.57
N MET A 159 5.48 3.34 25.93
CA MET A 159 4.10 3.55 26.35
C MET A 159 3.12 3.22 25.22
N ILE A 160 3.38 3.66 23.99
CA ILE A 160 2.59 3.32 22.81
C ILE A 160 2.57 1.80 22.60
N LYS A 161 3.72 1.12 22.70
CA LYS A 161 3.79 -0.35 22.57
C LYS A 161 2.96 -1.05 23.65
N LYS A 162 3.01 -0.60 24.90
CA LYS A 162 2.23 -1.16 26.02
C LYS A 162 0.73 -0.93 25.82
N LEU A 163 0.32 0.28 25.46
CA LEU A 163 -1.08 0.61 25.18
C LEU A 163 -1.63 -0.20 24.00
N SER A 164 -0.86 -0.33 22.92
CA SER A 164 -1.24 -1.16 21.77
C SER A 164 -1.43 -2.62 22.17
N ARG A 165 -0.53 -3.18 22.99
CA ARG A 165 -0.66 -4.56 23.49
C ARG A 165 -1.87 -4.74 24.40
N LEU A 166 -2.18 -3.79 25.27
CA LEU A 166 -3.35 -3.87 26.14
C LEU A 166 -4.67 -3.72 25.38
N LYS A 167 -4.70 -2.85 24.37
CA LYS A 167 -5.91 -2.53 23.61
C LYS A 167 -6.22 -3.55 22.51
N TYR A 168 -5.20 -4.06 21.83
CA TYR A 168 -5.35 -4.92 20.65
C TYR A 168 -4.69 -6.30 20.80
N GLY A 169 -3.81 -6.48 21.79
CA GLY A 169 -3.19 -7.76 22.05
C GLY A 169 -4.13 -8.71 22.79
N GLN A 170 -3.97 -10.00 22.53
CA GLN A 170 -4.73 -11.06 23.17
C GLN A 170 -3.72 -12.09 23.71
N ASP A 171 -4.04 -12.72 24.85
CA ASP A 171 -3.14 -13.71 25.44
C ASP A 171 -2.97 -14.90 24.49
N LYS A 172 -1.72 -15.33 24.30
CA LYS A 172 -1.39 -16.41 23.36
C LYS A 172 -2.18 -17.68 23.67
N ASN A 173 -2.32 -18.04 24.94
CA ASN A 173 -3.01 -19.27 25.34
C ASN A 173 -4.51 -19.21 25.02
N MET A 174 -5.11 -18.02 25.15
CA MET A 174 -6.50 -17.80 24.77
C MET A 174 -6.69 -17.97 23.26
N VAL A 175 -5.79 -17.40 22.46
CA VAL A 175 -5.82 -17.52 20.99
C VAL A 175 -5.62 -18.97 20.55
N GLU A 176 -4.64 -19.69 21.13
CA GLU A 176 -4.39 -21.10 20.82
C GLU A 176 -5.55 -22.02 21.21
N ALA A 177 -6.20 -21.73 22.34
CA ALA A 177 -7.41 -22.46 22.76
C ALA A 177 -8.57 -22.23 21.77
N GLU A 178 -8.80 -21.00 21.34
CA GLU A 178 -9.85 -20.64 20.37
C GLU A 178 -9.60 -21.28 18.99
N ILE A 179 -8.34 -21.26 18.51
CA ILE A 179 -7.93 -21.94 17.28
C ILE A 179 -8.18 -23.46 17.39
N SER A 180 -7.76 -24.07 18.49
CA SER A 180 -7.92 -25.51 18.72
C SER A 180 -9.38 -25.94 18.77
N GLN A 181 -10.25 -25.10 19.35
CA GLN A 181 -11.69 -25.33 19.38
C GLN A 181 -12.30 -25.25 17.98
N ARG A 182 -11.91 -24.25 17.19
CA ARG A 182 -12.40 -24.07 15.80
C ARG A 182 -11.89 -25.15 14.85
N ALA A 183 -10.69 -25.67 15.05
CA ALA A 183 -10.09 -26.71 14.21
C ALA A 183 -10.69 -28.12 14.44
N ARG A 184 -11.49 -28.31 15.50
CA ARG A 184 -12.21 -29.56 15.80
C ARG A 184 -13.65 -29.60 15.29
N LEU A 185 -14.10 -28.52 14.64
CA LEU A 185 -15.34 -28.44 13.86
C LEU A 185 -15.03 -28.73 12.39
#